data_AF-A0A7J3D5I9-F1
#
_entry.id   AF-A0A7J3D5I9-F1
#
_cell.length_a   1.000
_cell.length_b   1.000
_cell.length_c   1.000
_cell.angle_alpha   90.00
_cell.angle_beta   90.00
_cell.angle_gamma   90.00
#
_symmetry.space_group_name_H-M   'P 1'
#
loop_
_entity.id
_entity.type
_entity.pdbx_description
1 polymer ?
#
loop_
_entity_poly.entity_id
_entity_poly.type
_entity_poly.pdbx_seq_one_letter_code
_entity_poly.pdbx_strand_id
1 'polypeptide(L)'
;MIPTISIIRQKDSLKTNFTGDLIAELQNRGLNVMLIKLAHKKGAEFSLKELSKCAKKVADLILLENFSGQILEDLSVAKVLIVKDKLEYEESMRKHIEPLLCICSYSPLEAFNENMNVLNIKRDLYTITDRVINFVNNEMETINILDKLAGLDCGKCGYNSCLSLARAVKEGKASIEKCVPIRLKNELKCKIIVNDKEVHIQPFVSEIIRKSVLGMISTLKGVEIDGNEAIEVRTHQ
;
A
#
# COMPACT_ATOMS: atom_id res chain seq x y z
N MET A 1 -2.38 3.10 0.76
CA MET A 1 -1.21 2.28 0.43
C MET A 1 -0.18 3.15 -0.24
N ILE A 2 1.08 2.95 0.14
CA ILE A 2 2.29 3.50 -0.49
C ILE A 2 3.23 2.31 -0.59
N PRO A 3 4.03 2.18 -1.66
CA PRO A 3 5.09 1.19 -1.73
C PRO A 3 5.93 1.23 -0.44
N THR A 4 6.14 0.07 0.18
CA THR A 4 6.86 -0.04 1.45
C THR A 4 7.88 -1.17 1.35
N ILE A 5 9.12 -0.88 1.74
CA ILE A 5 10.22 -1.84 1.74
C ILE A 5 10.85 -1.89 3.13
N SER A 6 11.12 -3.09 3.63
CA SER A 6 11.89 -3.32 4.84
C SER A 6 13.30 -3.78 4.50
N ILE A 7 14.30 -3.09 5.04
CA ILE A 7 15.70 -3.51 4.99
C ILE A 7 15.94 -4.44 6.18
N ILE A 8 16.16 -5.72 5.88
CA ILE A 8 16.33 -6.76 6.89
C ILE A 8 17.81 -7.08 7.05
N ARG A 9 18.28 -7.04 8.30
CA ARG A 9 19.64 -7.36 8.72
C ARG A 9 19.55 -8.24 9.97
N GLN A 10 20.40 -9.27 10.11
CA GLN A 10 20.58 -9.90 11.41
C GLN A 10 21.49 -9.04 12.33
N LYS A 11 21.41 -9.32 13.63
CA LYS A 11 21.66 -8.40 14.77
C LYS A 11 23.05 -7.73 14.92
N ASP A 12 24.01 -7.92 14.01
CA ASP A 12 25.41 -7.47 14.22
C ASP A 12 26.03 -6.57 13.12
N SER A 13 25.24 -5.84 12.33
CA SER A 13 25.79 -4.85 11.37
C SER A 13 25.46 -3.40 11.76
N LEU A 14 26.07 -2.93 12.85
CA LEU A 14 25.76 -1.68 13.52
C LEU A 14 26.28 -0.37 12.87
N LYS A 15 26.95 -0.39 11.71
CA LYS A 15 27.50 0.84 11.10
C LYS A 15 27.62 0.74 9.58
N THR A 16 26.50 0.79 8.87
CA THR A 16 26.56 0.61 7.42
C THR A 16 25.65 1.56 6.67
N ASN A 17 26.27 2.38 5.82
CA ASN A 17 25.67 3.47 5.07
C ASN A 17 24.69 3.02 3.98
N PHE A 18 24.50 1.71 3.72
CA PHE A 18 23.63 1.27 2.62
C PHE A 18 22.24 1.90 2.60
N THR A 19 21.56 2.01 3.76
CA THR A 19 20.25 2.68 3.77
C THR A 19 20.37 4.14 3.30
N GLY A 20 21.41 4.84 3.75
CA GLY A 20 21.72 6.21 3.33
C GLY A 20 22.13 6.29 1.85
N ASP A 21 23.02 5.43 1.38
CA ASP A 21 23.47 5.34 -0.01
C ASP A 21 22.29 5.05 -0.95
N LEU A 22 21.42 4.10 -0.57
CA LEU A 22 20.22 3.76 -1.30
C LEU A 22 19.24 4.93 -1.32
N ILE A 23 19.01 5.60 -0.20
CA ILE A 23 18.15 6.79 -0.14
C ILE A 23 18.69 7.89 -1.05
N ALA A 24 20.00 8.18 -0.97
CA ALA A 24 20.64 9.21 -1.79
C ALA A 24 20.47 8.89 -3.29
N GLU A 25 20.70 7.65 -3.70
CA GLU A 25 20.52 7.26 -5.10
C GLU A 25 19.04 7.31 -5.52
N LEU A 26 18.10 6.85 -4.69
CA LEU A 26 16.66 6.96 -4.99
C LEU A 26 16.20 8.42 -5.12
N GLN A 27 16.72 9.31 -4.28
CA GLN A 27 16.45 10.76 -4.36
C GLN A 27 17.06 11.38 -5.61
N ASN A 28 18.28 10.98 -6.00
CA ASN A 28 18.88 11.38 -7.28
C ASN A 28 18.02 10.95 -8.48
N ARG A 29 17.27 9.85 -8.34
CA ARG A 29 16.31 9.35 -9.33
C ARG A 29 14.92 9.99 -9.22
N GLY A 30 14.74 10.96 -8.33
CA GLY A 30 13.52 11.78 -8.20
C GLY A 30 12.46 11.22 -7.26
N LEU A 31 12.76 10.21 -6.44
CA LEU A 31 11.81 9.67 -5.47
C LEU A 31 11.86 10.39 -4.12
N ASN A 32 10.69 10.71 -3.58
CA ASN A 32 10.54 11.16 -2.20
C ASN A 32 10.49 9.94 -1.29
N VAL A 33 11.58 9.70 -0.55
CA VAL A 33 11.70 8.53 0.32
C VAL A 33 11.50 8.93 1.78
N MET A 34 10.59 8.26 2.48
CA MET A 34 10.43 8.39 3.93
C MET A 34 11.08 7.21 4.64
N LEU A 35 12.14 7.48 5.40
CA LEU A 35 12.79 6.50 6.26
C LEU A 35 12.10 6.46 7.63
N ILE A 36 11.67 5.27 8.06
CA ILE A 36 11.25 5.00 9.42
C ILE A 36 12.23 4.02 10.04
N LYS A 37 12.81 4.38 11.17
CA LYS A 37 13.75 3.56 11.91
C LYS A 37 13.17 3.19 13.26
N LEU A 38 13.07 1.89 13.55
CA LEU A 38 12.66 1.43 14.87
C LEU A 38 13.85 1.51 15.83
N ALA A 39 13.75 2.38 16.84
CA ALA A 39 14.66 2.38 17.97
C ALA A 39 14.25 1.26 18.94
N HIS A 40 15.22 0.54 19.53
CA HIS A 40 15.04 -0.63 20.39
C HIS A 40 14.31 -0.36 21.73
N LYS A 41 13.13 0.26 21.72
CA LYS A 41 12.25 0.36 22.88
C LYS A 41 11.17 -0.70 22.77
N LYS A 42 11.12 -1.60 23.75
CA LYS A 42 9.99 -2.52 23.95
C LYS A 42 8.71 -1.70 24.11
N GLY A 43 7.65 -2.04 23.38
CA GLY A 43 6.30 -1.53 23.62
C GLY A 43 5.79 -0.43 22.67
N ALA A 44 6.49 -0.08 21.59
CA ALA A 44 5.89 0.76 20.56
C ALA A 44 4.98 -0.08 19.65
N GLU A 45 3.66 0.11 19.77
CA GLU A 45 2.70 -0.38 18.77
C GLU A 45 2.88 0.43 17.48
N PHE A 46 2.93 -0.27 16.35
CA PHE A 46 3.20 0.30 15.04
C PHE A 46 2.11 -0.14 14.06
N SER A 47 1.42 0.83 13.46
CA SER A 47 0.41 0.59 12.43
C SER A 47 0.91 1.10 11.08
N LEU A 48 1.30 0.18 10.19
CA LEU A 48 1.62 0.49 8.80
C LEU A 48 0.49 1.24 8.10
N LYS A 49 -0.76 0.92 8.46
CA LYS A 49 -1.94 1.52 7.87
C LYS A 49 -2.03 3.02 8.18
N GLU A 50 -1.74 3.41 9.42
CA GLU A 50 -1.74 4.82 9.83
C GLU A 50 -0.60 5.60 9.19
N LEU A 51 0.60 5.01 9.16
CA LEU A 51 1.76 5.63 8.52
C LEU A 51 1.56 5.83 7.03
N SER A 52 1.01 4.82 6.35
CA SER A 52 0.66 4.94 4.93
C SER A 52 -0.33 6.07 4.68
N LYS A 53 -1.24 6.37 5.63
CA LYS A 53 -2.18 7.49 5.49
C LYS A 53 -1.49 8.85 5.58
N CYS A 54 -0.54 9.01 6.49
CA CYS A 54 0.22 10.25 6.66
C CYS A 54 1.22 10.47 5.52
N ALA A 55 1.95 9.42 5.16
CA ALA A 55 3.02 9.48 4.17
C ALA A 55 2.50 9.68 2.74
N LYS A 56 1.23 9.35 2.45
CA LYS A 56 0.64 9.37 1.09
C LYS A 56 0.72 10.73 0.41
N LYS A 57 0.90 11.80 1.21
CA LYS A 57 0.97 13.18 0.74
C LYS A 57 2.39 13.68 0.49
N VAL A 58 3.41 12.96 0.94
CA VAL A 58 4.78 13.48 1.06
C VAL A 58 5.86 12.49 0.61
N ALA A 59 5.52 11.22 0.34
CA ALA A 59 6.49 10.20 -0.02
C ALA A 59 5.95 9.22 -1.07
N ASP A 60 6.84 8.81 -1.98
CA ASP A 60 6.62 7.80 -3.01
C ASP A 60 6.97 6.39 -2.50
N LEU A 61 7.85 6.31 -1.49
CA LEU A 61 8.34 5.06 -0.91
C LEU A 61 8.55 5.23 0.61
N ILE A 62 8.12 4.23 1.37
CA ILE A 62 8.50 4.08 2.78
C ILE A 62 9.62 3.04 2.88
N LEU A 63 10.75 3.43 3.46
CA LEU A 63 11.81 2.50 3.87
C LEU A 63 11.73 2.25 5.36
N LEU A 64 11.72 0.98 5.74
CA LEU A 64 11.68 0.53 7.12
C LEU A 64 13.02 -0.08 7.50
N GLU A 65 13.64 0.42 8.57
CA GLU A 65 14.87 -0.11 9.13
C GLU A 65 14.64 -0.64 10.55
N ASN A 66 15.16 -1.83 10.84
CA ASN A 66 15.04 -2.53 12.13
C ASN A 66 13.63 -3.05 12.48
N PHE A 67 12.80 -3.34 11.48
CA PHE A 67 11.44 -3.90 11.66
C PHE A 67 11.33 -5.41 11.45
N SER A 68 12.46 -6.13 11.41
CA SER A 68 12.48 -7.57 11.07
C SER A 68 11.58 -8.44 11.97
N GLY A 69 11.37 -8.08 13.23
CA GLY A 69 10.49 -8.83 14.13
C GLY A 69 8.98 -8.67 13.90
N GLN A 70 8.55 -7.59 13.22
CA GLN A 70 7.12 -7.26 13.04
C GLN A 70 6.63 -7.47 11.61
N ILE A 71 7.54 -7.43 10.62
CA ILE A 71 7.18 -7.26 9.20
C ILE A 71 7.71 -8.41 8.32
N LEU A 72 8.43 -9.38 8.89
CA LEU A 72 9.01 -10.48 8.12
C LEU A 72 7.96 -11.23 7.29
N GLU A 73 6.80 -11.52 7.89
CA GLU A 73 5.70 -12.28 7.30
C GLU A 73 4.66 -11.39 6.58
N ASP A 74 4.78 -10.06 6.66
CA ASP A 74 3.80 -9.14 6.09
C ASP A 74 3.99 -9.01 4.56
N LEU A 75 3.13 -9.70 3.79
CA LEU A 75 3.18 -9.71 2.34
C LEU A 75 2.93 -8.34 1.67
N SER A 76 2.44 -7.35 2.41
CA SER A 76 2.26 -5.98 1.89
C SER A 76 3.56 -5.16 1.89
N VAL A 77 4.61 -5.65 2.56
CA VAL A 77 5.92 -4.99 2.62
C VAL A 77 6.93 -5.85 1.89
N ALA A 78 7.62 -5.27 0.89
CA ALA A 78 8.71 -5.96 0.22
C ALA A 78 10.01 -5.91 1.03
N LYS A 79 10.92 -6.86 0.80
CA LYS A 79 12.12 -7.03 1.61
C LYS A 79 13.38 -6.89 0.77
N VAL A 80 14.37 -6.18 1.33
CA VAL A 80 15.77 -6.25 0.90
C VAL A 80 16.53 -6.91 2.04
N LEU A 81 17.05 -8.10 1.79
CA LEU A 81 17.78 -8.87 2.79
C LEU A 81 19.27 -8.59 2.67
N ILE A 82 19.92 -8.29 3.79
CA ILE A 82 21.37 -8.13 3.86
C ILE A 82 21.94 -9.26 4.71
N VAL A 83 22.89 -10.00 4.14
CA VAL A 83 23.54 -11.15 4.78
C VAL A 83 25.06 -10.94 4.85
N LYS A 84 25.69 -11.39 5.93
CA LYS A 84 27.14 -11.27 6.12
C LYS A 84 27.93 -12.41 5.44
N ASP A 85 27.34 -13.60 5.40
CA ASP A 85 27.99 -14.82 4.94
C ASP A 85 26.97 -15.86 4.46
N LYS A 86 27.49 -16.99 3.98
CA LYS A 86 26.71 -18.14 3.52
C LYS A 86 25.79 -18.72 4.59
N LEU A 87 26.21 -18.76 5.86
CA LEU A 87 25.38 -19.32 6.94
C LEU A 87 24.13 -18.46 7.18
N GLU A 88 24.31 -17.13 7.20
CA GLU A 88 23.19 -16.19 7.34
C GLU A 88 22.25 -16.21 6.13
N TYR A 89 22.80 -16.39 4.92
CA TYR A 89 22.01 -16.64 3.72
C TYR A 89 21.12 -17.86 3.88
N GLU A 90 21.70 -19.02 4.19
CA GLU A 90 20.97 -20.28 4.32
C GLU A 90 19.92 -20.22 5.44
N GLU A 91 20.24 -19.61 6.58
CA GLU A 91 19.28 -19.42 7.67
C GLU A 91 18.10 -18.53 7.25
N SER A 92 18.38 -17.46 6.49
CA SER A 92 17.33 -16.56 6.02
C SER A 92 16.44 -17.20 4.97
N MET A 93 16.99 -18.07 4.11
CA MET A 93 16.19 -18.82 3.13
C MET A 93 15.24 -19.81 3.79
N ARG A 94 15.60 -20.41 4.94
CA ARG A 94 14.68 -21.27 5.72
C ARG A 94 13.45 -20.50 6.26
N LYS A 95 13.53 -19.17 6.36
CA LYS A 95 12.45 -18.32 6.88
C LYS A 95 11.40 -17.94 5.84
N HIS A 96 11.55 -18.35 4.57
CA HIS A 96 10.58 -18.08 3.49
C HIS A 96 10.16 -16.60 3.39
N ILE A 97 11.17 -15.72 3.35
CA ILE A 97 10.95 -14.27 3.36
C ILE A 97 10.35 -13.84 2.02
N GLU A 98 9.10 -13.37 2.03
CA GLU A 98 8.42 -12.88 0.84
C GLU A 98 7.59 -11.61 1.15
N PRO A 99 7.38 -10.72 0.15
CA PRO A 99 8.07 -10.67 -1.13
C PRO A 99 9.51 -10.14 -1.00
N LEU A 100 10.48 -10.83 -1.60
CA LEU A 100 11.91 -10.49 -1.54
C LEU A 100 12.40 -9.87 -2.85
N LEU A 101 12.90 -8.64 -2.80
CA LEU A 101 13.40 -7.92 -3.99
C LEU A 101 14.82 -8.35 -4.35
N CYS A 102 15.69 -8.45 -3.35
CA CYS A 102 17.06 -8.90 -3.52
C CYS A 102 17.70 -9.31 -2.20
N ILE A 103 18.77 -10.09 -2.33
CA ILE A 103 19.69 -10.43 -1.25
C ILE A 103 21.00 -9.73 -1.55
N CYS A 104 21.55 -9.05 -0.55
CA CYS A 104 22.72 -8.20 -0.68
C CYS A 104 23.77 -8.57 0.39
N SER A 105 25.04 -8.32 0.10
CA SER A 105 26.13 -8.48 1.08
C SER A 105 27.20 -7.42 0.91
N TYR A 106 27.90 -7.12 2.00
CA TYR A 106 29.16 -6.36 1.96
C TYR A 106 30.36 -7.26 1.66
N SER A 107 30.21 -8.56 1.89
CA SER A 107 31.28 -9.53 1.66
C SER A 107 31.55 -9.68 0.16
N PRO A 108 32.80 -10.01 -0.22
CA PRO A 108 33.13 -10.39 -1.58
C PRO A 108 32.25 -11.55 -2.05
N LEU A 109 31.92 -11.61 -3.34
CA LEU A 109 31.01 -12.64 -3.85
C LEU A 109 31.58 -14.05 -3.75
N GLU A 110 32.91 -14.16 -3.69
CA GLU A 110 33.65 -15.40 -3.47
C GLU A 110 33.34 -16.05 -2.10
N ALA A 111 32.80 -15.27 -1.16
CA ALA A 111 32.28 -15.79 0.12
C ALA A 111 30.95 -16.55 -0.04
N PHE A 112 30.35 -16.51 -1.23
CA PHE A 112 29.08 -17.15 -1.57
C PHE A 112 29.29 -18.13 -2.73
N ASN A 113 28.39 -19.10 -2.84
CA ASN A 113 28.38 -19.99 -4.01
C ASN A 113 27.82 -19.22 -5.23
N GLU A 114 28.28 -19.56 -6.44
CA GLU A 114 27.82 -18.92 -7.70
C GLU A 114 26.29 -18.99 -7.91
N ASN A 115 25.62 -19.99 -7.33
CA ASN A 115 24.17 -20.16 -7.42
C ASN A 115 23.37 -19.34 -6.38
N MET A 116 24.04 -18.68 -5.43
CA MET A 116 23.43 -17.79 -4.46
C MET A 116 23.38 -16.40 -5.10
N ASN A 117 22.22 -16.03 -5.65
CA ASN A 117 21.99 -14.74 -6.31
C ASN A 117 22.12 -13.53 -5.35
N VAL A 118 23.33 -13.27 -4.86
CA VAL A 118 23.67 -12.23 -3.88
C VAL A 118 24.34 -11.06 -4.60
N LEU A 119 23.84 -9.86 -4.36
CA LEU A 119 24.41 -8.62 -4.88
C LEU A 119 25.44 -8.05 -3.91
N ASN A 120 26.58 -7.61 -4.42
CA ASN A 120 27.54 -6.88 -3.59
C ASN A 120 27.08 -5.43 -3.43
N ILE A 121 26.86 -4.98 -2.20
CA ILE A 121 26.27 -3.67 -1.90
C ILE A 121 27.05 -2.50 -2.51
N LYS A 122 28.39 -2.56 -2.50
CA LYS A 122 29.23 -1.47 -3.02
C LYS A 122 29.26 -1.45 -4.54
N ARG A 123 29.36 -2.63 -5.16
CA ARG A 123 29.50 -2.76 -6.61
C ARG A 123 28.16 -2.63 -7.33
N ASP A 124 27.10 -3.15 -6.73
CA ASP A 124 25.80 -3.39 -7.38
C ASP A 124 24.71 -2.44 -6.85
N LEU A 125 25.08 -1.30 -6.24
CA LEU A 125 24.13 -0.31 -5.69
C LEU A 125 23.09 0.14 -6.72
N TYR A 126 23.50 0.42 -7.95
CA TYR A 126 22.58 0.80 -9.03
C TYR A 126 21.60 -0.32 -9.35
N THR A 127 22.07 -1.57 -9.46
CA THR A 127 21.20 -2.74 -9.68
C THR A 127 20.19 -2.92 -8.55
N ILE A 128 20.60 -2.72 -7.30
CA ILE A 128 19.70 -2.77 -6.14
C ILE A 128 18.65 -1.66 -6.22
N THR A 129 19.08 -0.45 -6.57
CA THR A 129 18.21 0.72 -6.74
C THR A 129 17.20 0.48 -7.86
N ASP A 130 17.63 -0.05 -9.00
CA ASP A 130 16.74 -0.36 -10.13
C ASP A 130 15.66 -1.37 -9.72
N ARG A 131 16.00 -2.39 -8.92
CA ARG A 131 15.01 -3.33 -8.37
C ARG A 131 13.99 -2.63 -7.47
N VAL A 132 14.44 -1.70 -6.64
CA VAL A 132 13.55 -0.89 -5.78
C VAL A 132 12.63 0.00 -6.62
N ILE A 133 13.17 0.70 -7.61
CA ILE A 133 12.41 1.58 -8.51
C ILE A 133 11.36 0.78 -9.30
N ASN A 134 11.75 -0.37 -9.84
CA ASN A 134 10.82 -1.25 -10.56
C ASN A 134 9.66 -1.72 -9.66
N PHE A 135 9.96 -2.08 -8.41
CA PHE A 135 8.92 -2.39 -7.43
C PHE A 135 8.00 -1.20 -7.16
N VAL A 136 8.56 -0.01 -6.91
CA VAL A 136 7.79 1.21 -6.65
C VAL A 136 6.87 1.52 -7.82
N ASN A 137 7.39 1.53 -9.06
CA ASN A 137 6.60 1.79 -10.26
C ASN A 137 5.48 0.77 -10.44
N ASN A 138 5.78 -0.52 -10.20
CA ASN A 138 4.79 -1.59 -10.30
C ASN A 138 3.64 -1.42 -9.28
N GLU A 139 3.97 -1.08 -8.04
CA GLU A 139 2.97 -0.84 -6.99
C GLU A 139 2.19 0.45 -7.23
N MET A 140 2.84 1.52 -7.68
CA MET A 140 2.18 2.79 -8.00
C MET A 140 1.13 2.65 -9.10
N GLU A 141 1.39 1.83 -10.12
CA GLU A 141 0.37 1.52 -11.14
C GLU A 141 -0.88 0.87 -10.53
N THR A 142 -0.69 -0.06 -9.60
CA THR A 142 -1.80 -0.70 -8.88
C THR A 142 -2.54 0.30 -7.99
N ILE A 143 -1.83 1.18 -7.30
CA ILE A 143 -2.41 2.22 -6.44
C ILE A 143 -3.23 3.22 -7.27
N ASN A 144 -2.72 3.63 -8.44
CA ASN A 144 -3.43 4.54 -9.35
C ASN A 144 -4.75 3.96 -9.85
N ILE A 145 -4.82 2.64 -10.05
CA ILE A 145 -6.08 1.95 -10.36
C ILE A 145 -6.97 1.89 -9.12
N LEU A 146 -6.41 1.53 -7.96
CA LEU A 146 -7.14 1.43 -6.70
C LEU A 146 -7.84 2.75 -6.32
N ASP A 147 -7.16 3.88 -6.52
CA ASP A 147 -7.70 5.22 -6.21
C ASP A 147 -8.87 5.63 -7.16
N LYS A 148 -9.08 4.90 -8.27
CA LYS A 148 -10.26 5.05 -9.14
C LYS A 148 -11.43 4.14 -8.73
N LEU A 149 -11.22 3.24 -7.77
CA LEU A 149 -12.25 2.34 -7.24
C LEU A 149 -12.94 2.97 -6.01
N ALA A 150 -14.08 2.39 -5.62
CA ALA A 150 -14.85 2.89 -4.49
C ALA A 150 -14.16 2.72 -3.11
N GLY A 151 -13.16 1.82 -3.00
CA GLY A 151 -12.43 1.58 -1.76
C GLY A 151 -13.25 0.93 -0.62
N LEU A 152 -14.37 0.27 -0.94
CA LEU A 152 -15.31 -0.29 0.04
C LEU A 152 -15.06 -1.77 0.38
N ASP A 153 -14.17 -2.47 -0.33
CA ASP A 153 -13.90 -3.91 -0.19
C ASP A 153 -15.16 -4.80 -0.19
N CYS A 154 -16.19 -4.39 -0.91
CA CYS A 154 -17.54 -4.92 -0.72
C CYS A 154 -17.87 -6.27 -1.40
N GLY A 155 -16.94 -6.85 -2.16
CA GLY A 155 -17.11 -8.14 -2.83
C GLY A 155 -18.07 -8.20 -4.03
N LYS A 156 -18.85 -7.13 -4.32
CA LYS A 156 -19.87 -7.14 -5.39
C LYS A 156 -19.32 -7.31 -6.81
N CYS A 157 -18.03 -7.07 -7.00
CA CYS A 157 -17.32 -7.29 -8.26
C CYS A 157 -16.76 -8.72 -8.41
N GLY A 158 -16.94 -9.59 -7.41
CA GLY A 158 -16.39 -10.96 -7.39
C GLY A 158 -14.94 -11.06 -6.92
N TYR A 159 -14.31 -9.95 -6.52
CA TYR A 159 -12.98 -9.92 -5.90
C TYR A 159 -13.09 -9.72 -4.39
N ASN A 160 -12.17 -10.32 -3.62
CA ASN A 160 -12.16 -10.27 -2.16
C ASN A 160 -11.72 -8.91 -1.57
N SER A 161 -11.17 -8.01 -2.39
CA SER A 161 -10.79 -6.65 -2.00
C SER A 161 -10.74 -5.74 -3.23
N CYS A 162 -10.82 -4.44 -3.03
CA CYS A 162 -10.55 -3.44 -4.05
C CYS A 162 -9.11 -3.54 -4.56
N LEU A 163 -8.16 -3.93 -3.71
CA LEU A 163 -6.76 -4.16 -4.12
C LEU A 163 -6.64 -5.33 -5.10
N SER A 164 -7.35 -6.44 -4.87
CA SER A 164 -7.30 -7.58 -5.81
C SER A 164 -8.02 -7.28 -7.12
N LEU A 165 -9.10 -6.48 -7.12
CA LEU A 165 -9.67 -5.93 -8.35
C LEU A 165 -8.64 -5.04 -9.07
N ALA A 166 -7.97 -4.13 -8.37
CA ALA A 166 -6.98 -3.23 -8.97
C ALA A 166 -5.82 -3.99 -9.64
N ARG A 167 -5.31 -5.06 -8.99
CA ARG A 167 -4.31 -5.97 -9.59
C ARG A 167 -4.84 -6.67 -10.83
N ALA A 168 -6.06 -7.19 -10.79
CA ALA A 168 -6.66 -7.84 -11.96
C ALA A 168 -6.87 -6.87 -13.13
N VAL A 169 -7.21 -5.60 -12.86
CA VAL A 169 -7.30 -4.57 -13.89
C VAL A 169 -5.93 -4.26 -14.48
N LYS A 170 -4.90 -4.12 -13.64
CA LYS A 170 -3.51 -3.94 -14.08
C LYS A 170 -3.04 -5.07 -14.99
N GLU A 171 -3.39 -6.31 -14.65
CA GLU A 171 -3.06 -7.51 -15.43
C GLU A 171 -3.93 -7.70 -16.69
N GLY A 172 -4.84 -6.77 -17.00
CA GLY A 172 -5.76 -6.88 -18.14
C GLY A 172 -6.85 -7.93 -17.99
N LYS A 173 -7.02 -8.51 -16.80
CA LYS A 173 -8.04 -9.54 -16.48
C LYS A 173 -9.40 -8.94 -16.08
N ALA A 174 -9.46 -7.64 -15.83
CA ALA A 174 -10.68 -6.92 -15.47
C ALA A 174 -10.62 -5.45 -15.93
N SER A 175 -11.72 -4.72 -15.78
CA SER A 175 -11.78 -3.27 -15.97
C SER A 175 -12.33 -2.58 -14.71
N ILE A 176 -12.10 -1.26 -14.62
CA ILE A 176 -12.61 -0.41 -13.53
C ILE A 176 -14.14 -0.52 -13.41
N GLU A 177 -14.84 -0.67 -14.53
CA GLU A 177 -16.31 -0.81 -14.61
C GLU A 177 -16.86 -2.02 -13.84
N LYS A 178 -16.01 -3.02 -13.54
CA LYS A 178 -16.40 -4.14 -12.68
C LYS A 178 -16.68 -3.70 -11.24
N CYS A 179 -16.18 -2.53 -10.82
CA CYS A 179 -16.50 -1.92 -9.53
C CYS A 179 -17.94 -1.40 -9.51
N VAL A 180 -18.87 -2.23 -9.00
CA VAL A 180 -20.30 -1.93 -8.96
C VAL A 180 -20.65 -0.54 -8.39
N PRO A 181 -20.09 -0.09 -7.24
CA PRO A 181 -20.40 1.24 -6.71
C PRO A 181 -19.91 2.40 -7.58
N ILE A 182 -18.82 2.22 -8.33
CA ILE A 182 -18.32 3.24 -9.27
C ILE A 182 -19.20 3.26 -10.52
N ARG A 183 -19.46 2.09 -11.12
CA ARG A 183 -20.27 1.96 -12.34
C ARG A 183 -21.68 2.53 -12.15
N LEU A 184 -22.30 2.27 -11.00
CA LEU A 184 -23.66 2.73 -10.70
C LEU A 184 -23.71 4.14 -10.07
N LYS A 185 -22.57 4.82 -9.88
CA LYS A 185 -22.49 6.05 -9.10
C LYS A 185 -23.52 7.11 -9.54
N ASN A 186 -23.66 7.31 -10.85
CA ASN A 186 -24.56 8.32 -11.42
C ASN A 186 -26.03 7.90 -11.42
N GLU A 187 -26.33 6.62 -11.18
CA GLU A 187 -27.69 6.08 -11.06
C GLU A 187 -28.22 6.16 -9.62
N LEU A 188 -27.33 6.42 -8.64
CA LEU A 188 -27.72 6.51 -7.24
C LEU A 188 -28.54 7.79 -6.98
N LYS A 189 -29.67 7.61 -6.31
CA LYS A 189 -30.55 8.70 -5.86
C LYS A 189 -30.18 9.24 -4.48
N CYS A 190 -29.04 8.86 -3.92
CA CYS A 190 -28.52 9.40 -2.68
C CYS A 190 -27.06 9.80 -2.87
N LYS A 191 -26.74 11.07 -2.58
CA LYS A 191 -25.37 11.57 -2.51
C LYS A 191 -25.04 11.96 -1.08
N ILE A 192 -23.87 11.55 -0.62
CA ILE A 192 -23.35 11.92 0.70
C ILE A 192 -22.05 12.68 0.48
N ILE A 193 -21.97 13.90 1.02
CA ILE A 193 -20.84 14.79 0.83
C ILE A 193 -20.31 15.22 2.20
N VAL A 194 -19.07 14.86 2.48
CA VAL A 194 -18.38 15.14 3.74
C VAL A 194 -17.09 15.90 3.43
N ASN A 195 -16.94 17.10 4.01
CA ASN A 195 -15.80 18.00 3.75
C ASN A 195 -15.55 18.18 2.24
N ASP A 196 -16.62 18.52 1.51
CA ASP A 196 -16.65 18.70 0.05
C ASP A 196 -16.22 17.49 -0.79
N LYS A 197 -16.16 16.30 -0.18
CA LYS A 197 -15.85 15.04 -0.86
C LYS A 197 -17.07 14.14 -0.86
N GLU A 198 -17.45 13.70 -2.05
CA GLU A 198 -18.49 12.69 -2.21
C GLU A 198 -17.99 11.34 -1.69
N VAL A 199 -18.76 10.76 -0.77
CA VAL A 199 -18.48 9.45 -0.19
C VAL A 199 -19.05 8.38 -1.10
N HIS A 200 -18.21 7.43 -1.53
CA HIS A 200 -18.68 6.27 -2.26
C HIS A 200 -19.54 5.39 -1.35
N ILE A 201 -20.74 5.05 -1.81
CA ILE A 201 -21.67 4.17 -1.11
C ILE A 201 -22.16 3.06 -2.03
N GLN A 202 -22.58 1.95 -1.45
CA GLN A 202 -23.20 0.88 -2.20
C GLN A 202 -24.66 1.24 -2.57
N PRO A 203 -25.22 0.68 -3.66
CA PRO A 203 -26.62 0.90 -4.04
C PRO A 203 -27.63 0.62 -2.92
N PHE A 204 -27.39 -0.45 -2.14
CA PHE A 204 -28.22 -0.79 -1.00
C PHE A 204 -28.19 0.29 0.09
N VAL A 205 -27.00 0.80 0.41
CA VAL A 205 -26.82 1.88 1.41
C VAL A 205 -27.45 3.18 0.91
N SER A 206 -27.32 3.49 -0.38
CA SER A 206 -28.01 4.60 -1.03
C SER A 206 -29.52 4.53 -0.80
N GLU A 207 -30.16 3.38 -1.04
CA GLU A 207 -31.60 3.24 -0.86
C GLU A 207 -32.04 3.29 0.62
N ILE A 208 -31.26 2.72 1.54
CA ILE A 208 -31.56 2.83 2.98
C ILE A 208 -31.63 4.30 3.38
N ILE A 209 -30.55 5.05 3.11
CA ILE A 209 -30.45 6.44 3.56
C ILE A 209 -31.53 7.29 2.87
N ARG A 210 -31.73 7.09 1.57
CA ARG A 210 -32.78 7.77 0.80
C ARG A 210 -34.16 7.57 1.42
N LYS A 211 -34.57 6.32 1.62
CA LYS A 211 -35.90 6.01 2.16
C LYS A 211 -36.06 6.47 3.61
N SER A 212 -35.01 6.38 4.42
CA SER A 212 -35.03 6.89 5.79
C SER A 212 -35.24 8.41 5.84
N VAL A 213 -34.47 9.17 5.05
CA VAL A 213 -34.59 10.63 5.00
C VAL A 213 -35.95 11.04 4.45
N LEU A 214 -36.44 10.39 3.38
CA LEU A 214 -37.77 10.68 2.84
C LEU A 214 -38.88 10.39 3.85
N GLY A 215 -38.78 9.30 4.62
CA GLY A 215 -39.73 9.01 5.70
C GLY A 215 -39.72 10.05 6.83
N MET A 216 -38.57 10.68 7.10
CA MET A 216 -38.52 11.81 8.05
C MET A 216 -39.18 13.05 7.45
N ILE A 217 -38.85 13.38 6.19
CA ILE A 217 -39.36 14.55 5.48
C ILE A 217 -40.88 14.47 5.29
N SER A 218 -41.44 13.28 5.05
CA SER A 218 -42.89 13.09 4.87
C SER A 218 -43.74 13.45 6.10
N THR A 219 -43.11 13.59 7.28
CA THR A 219 -43.82 13.99 8.51
C THR A 219 -43.86 15.50 8.71
N LEU A 220 -43.15 16.27 7.88
CA LEU A 220 -43.03 17.72 8.03
C LEU A 220 -44.29 18.43 7.49
N LYS A 221 -44.75 19.43 8.23
CA LYS A 221 -45.92 20.22 7.83
C LYS A 221 -45.62 21.01 6.55
N GLY A 222 -46.50 20.87 5.55
CA GLY A 222 -46.41 21.61 4.30
C GLY A 222 -45.40 21.04 3.29
N VAL A 223 -44.98 19.79 3.47
CA VAL A 223 -44.10 19.08 2.54
C VAL A 223 -44.86 17.93 1.88
N GLU A 224 -44.80 17.86 0.55
CA GLU A 224 -45.34 16.76 -0.26
C GLU A 224 -44.19 16.03 -0.96
N ILE A 225 -44.21 14.69 -0.93
CA ILE A 225 -43.22 13.84 -1.59
C ILE A 225 -43.89 12.64 -2.27
N ASP A 226 -43.34 12.24 -3.42
CA ASP A 226 -43.76 11.11 -4.26
C ASP A 226 -42.97 9.83 -3.96
N GLY A 227 -41.87 9.93 -3.20
CA GLY A 227 -41.02 8.81 -2.81
C GLY A 227 -39.95 8.44 -3.85
N ASN A 228 -39.89 9.15 -4.97
CA ASN A 228 -38.92 8.94 -6.07
C ASN A 228 -37.78 9.95 -6.10
N GLU A 229 -37.79 10.93 -5.19
CA GLU A 229 -36.83 12.02 -5.10
C GLU A 229 -35.43 11.49 -4.84
N ALA A 230 -34.46 12.23 -5.38
CA ALA A 230 -33.07 12.10 -5.01
C ALA A 230 -32.76 12.96 -3.78
N ILE A 231 -31.86 12.49 -2.93
CA ILE A 231 -31.39 13.21 -1.75
C ILE A 231 -29.90 13.55 -1.86
N GLU A 232 -29.53 14.68 -1.29
CA GLU A 232 -28.14 15.05 -1.00
C GLU A 232 -28.02 15.32 0.51
N VAL A 233 -27.13 14.59 1.17
CA VAL A 233 -26.77 14.83 2.57
C VAL A 233 -25.38 15.44 2.58
N ARG A 234 -25.27 16.67 3.09
CA ARG A 234 -24.02 17.42 3.12
C ARG A 234 -23.71 17.88 4.54
N THR A 235 -22.45 17.70 4.96
CA THR A 235 -21.94 18.28 6.20
C THR A 235 -21.03 19.47 5.88
N HIS A 236 -21.22 20.58 6.60
CA HIS A 236 -20.34 21.75 6.57
C HIS A 236 -19.53 21.82 7.87
N GLN A 237 -18.31 22.34 7.79
CA GLN A 237 -17.49 22.71 8.96
C GLN A 237 -17.65 24.20 9.28
#